data_AF-A0A9P8Y035-F1
#
_entry.id   AF-A0A9P8Y035-F1
#
_cell.length_a   1.000
_cell.length_b   1.000
_cell.length_c   1.000
_cell.angle_alpha   90.00
_cell.angle_beta   90.00
_cell.angle_gamma   90.00
#
_symmetry.space_group_name_H-M   'P 1'
#
loop_
_entity.id
_entity.type
_entity.pdbx_description
1 polymer ?
#
loop_
_entity_poly.entity_id
_entity_poly.type
_entity_poly.pdbx_seq_one_letter_code
_entity_poly.pdbx_strand_id
1 'polypeptide(L)'
;MRSHLFSLLALVATTLATPFVEFDLGPENALEARTWDKDEKCVEFVYGHENKHLGKCCVKLRGKHLHVEYPDIKKGEYTDVNVIVQTHPITEENHKKWPHKSGHEGPCRYRKGKASCKIDVHPSWRECGKKLYIGVHGDCEVHGKHERGWGYGQCIKKNAPGNCPKSFDWNKQCPMAMW
;
A
#
# COMPACT_ATOMS: atom_id res chain seq x y z
N MET A 1 45.78 -22.67 -71.86
CA MET A 1 44.37 -22.76 -71.42
C MET A 1 44.34 -22.43 -69.94
N ARG A 2 43.77 -21.28 -69.58
CA ARG A 2 43.85 -20.66 -68.24
C ARG A 2 42.67 -21.13 -67.38
N SER A 3 43.00 -21.50 -66.14
CA SER A 3 42.12 -21.79 -65.01
C SER A 3 41.07 -20.71 -64.76
N HIS A 4 39.89 -21.07 -64.22
CA HIS A 4 39.23 -20.26 -63.19
C HIS A 4 38.47 -21.17 -62.21
N LEU A 5 38.89 -21.08 -60.93
CA LEU A 5 38.24 -21.65 -59.77
C LEU A 5 36.86 -21.00 -59.56
N PHE A 6 35.84 -21.80 -59.24
CA PHE A 6 34.61 -21.31 -58.63
C PHE A 6 34.88 -21.02 -57.14
N SER A 7 34.81 -19.75 -56.75
CA SER A 7 34.76 -19.35 -55.33
C SER A 7 33.32 -19.14 -54.91
N LEU A 8 32.84 -19.95 -53.96
CA LEU A 8 31.62 -19.68 -53.22
C LEU A 8 31.83 -18.42 -52.36
N LEU A 9 31.04 -17.38 -52.58
CA LEU A 9 30.84 -16.34 -51.57
C LEU A 9 29.74 -16.81 -50.61
N ALA A 10 30.14 -17.22 -49.41
CA ALA A 10 29.23 -17.30 -48.27
C ALA A 10 29.02 -15.87 -47.75
N LEU A 11 27.83 -15.31 -47.96
CA LEU A 11 27.42 -14.05 -47.37
C LEU A 11 27.17 -14.29 -45.87
N VAL A 12 28.12 -13.91 -45.02
CA VAL A 12 27.88 -13.85 -43.58
C VAL A 12 27.06 -12.60 -43.31
N ALA A 13 25.76 -12.80 -43.08
CA ALA A 13 24.90 -11.75 -42.55
C ALA A 13 25.35 -11.45 -41.11
N THR A 14 26.04 -10.34 -40.90
CA THR A 14 26.29 -9.80 -39.57
C THR A 14 24.98 -9.22 -39.05
N THR A 15 24.28 -9.99 -38.24
CA THR A 15 23.28 -9.44 -37.32
C THR A 15 24.04 -8.54 -36.34
N LEU A 16 24.02 -7.23 -36.58
CA LEU A 16 24.33 -6.24 -35.56
C LEU A 16 23.21 -6.32 -34.53
N ALA A 17 23.32 -7.31 -33.62
CA ALA A 17 22.68 -7.22 -32.33
C ALA A 17 23.24 -5.94 -31.71
N THR A 18 22.43 -4.89 -31.69
CA THR A 18 22.70 -3.72 -30.87
C THR A 18 23.07 -4.23 -29.48
N PRO A 19 24.21 -3.83 -28.89
CA PRO A 19 24.48 -4.16 -27.52
C PRO A 19 23.44 -3.41 -26.69
N PHE A 20 22.32 -4.07 -26.41
CA PHE A 20 21.72 -3.90 -25.11
C PHE A 20 22.84 -4.30 -24.16
N VAL A 21 23.50 -3.30 -23.60
CA VAL A 21 24.29 -3.49 -22.40
C VAL A 21 23.26 -3.97 -21.38
N GLU A 22 23.11 -5.29 -21.30
CA GLU A 22 22.59 -5.95 -20.11
C GLU A 22 23.57 -5.54 -19.02
N PHE A 23 23.23 -4.42 -18.39
CA PHE A 23 23.78 -4.02 -17.13
C PHE A 23 23.37 -5.16 -16.20
N ASP A 24 24.30 -6.11 -16.01
CA ASP A 24 24.27 -7.17 -15.02
C ASP A 24 24.39 -6.51 -13.64
N LEU A 25 23.34 -5.79 -13.32
CA LEU A 25 23.06 -5.18 -12.06
C LEU A 25 22.49 -6.33 -11.24
N GLY A 26 23.37 -7.02 -10.52
CA GLY A 26 22.99 -7.93 -9.44
C GLY A 26 21.92 -7.29 -8.53
N PRO A 27 21.24 -8.06 -7.68
CA PRO A 27 20.10 -7.57 -6.89
C PRO A 27 20.39 -6.32 -6.02
N GLU A 28 21.66 -5.97 -5.83
CA GLU A 28 22.13 -4.72 -5.22
C GLU A 28 21.91 -3.44 -6.05
N ASN A 29 21.60 -3.57 -7.34
CA ASN A 29 21.42 -2.45 -8.27
C ASN A 29 20.00 -2.35 -8.83
N ALA A 30 19.07 -3.18 -8.35
CA ALA A 30 17.65 -2.93 -8.54
C ALA A 30 17.31 -1.64 -7.78
N LEU A 31 17.38 -0.48 -8.48
CA LEU A 31 16.96 0.86 -8.05
C LEU A 31 16.27 0.77 -6.69
N GLU A 32 17.03 0.95 -5.59
CA GLU A 32 16.50 0.82 -4.23
C GLU A 32 15.15 1.51 -4.22
N ALA A 33 14.07 0.75 -4.01
CA ALA A 33 12.74 1.17 -4.40
C ALA A 33 12.45 2.54 -3.79
N ARG A 34 12.63 3.61 -4.60
CA ARG A 34 12.92 5.01 -4.17
C ARG A 34 12.49 5.20 -2.73
N THR A 35 13.38 5.27 -1.75
CA THR A 35 12.99 5.23 -0.33
C THR A 35 11.92 6.28 -0.02
N TRP A 36 10.65 5.87 0.02
CA TRP A 36 9.48 6.69 0.34
C TRP A 36 9.39 6.96 1.85
N ASP A 37 10.52 6.89 2.58
CA ASP A 37 10.58 6.74 4.03
C ASP A 37 10.07 7.99 4.80
N LYS A 38 9.79 9.09 4.08
CA LYS A 38 9.25 10.35 4.62
C LYS A 38 7.77 10.57 4.31
N ASP A 39 7.17 9.71 3.50
CA ASP A 39 5.80 9.86 3.01
C ASP A 39 4.83 9.25 4.03
N GLU A 40 4.22 10.12 4.84
CA GLU A 40 3.29 9.77 5.91
C GLU A 40 1.99 10.59 5.79
N LYS A 41 0.85 9.93 6.03
CA LYS A 41 -0.47 10.54 6.08
C LYS A 41 -1.21 10.06 7.31
N CYS A 42 -1.61 10.99 8.17
CA CYS A 42 -2.47 10.70 9.31
C CYS A 42 -3.88 11.23 9.11
N VAL A 43 -4.86 10.47 9.59
CA VAL A 43 -6.27 10.88 9.71
C VAL A 43 -6.75 10.63 11.12
N GLU A 44 -7.75 11.40 11.57
CA GLU A 44 -8.43 11.10 12.83
C GLU A 44 -9.03 9.69 12.75
N PHE A 45 -8.92 8.92 13.81
CA PHE A 45 -9.60 7.63 13.94
C PHE A 45 -10.74 7.80 14.93
N VAL A 46 -11.95 7.51 14.47
CA VAL A 46 -13.18 7.68 15.24
C VAL A 46 -13.89 6.35 15.39
N TYR A 47 -14.72 6.22 16.41
CA TYR A 47 -15.50 5.01 16.66
C TYR A 47 -16.93 5.30 17.10
N GLY A 48 -17.77 4.28 16.94
CA GLY A 48 -19.18 4.31 17.33
C GLY A 48 -20.02 5.25 16.47
N HIS A 49 -21.33 5.23 16.71
CA HIS A 49 -22.29 6.00 15.92
C HIS A 49 -22.11 7.52 16.05
N GLU A 50 -21.61 8.00 17.19
CA GLU A 50 -21.33 9.42 17.47
C GLU A 50 -20.00 9.91 16.88
N ASN A 51 -19.22 9.05 16.20
CA ASN A 51 -17.86 9.36 15.72
C ASN A 51 -16.96 9.92 16.84
N LYS A 52 -16.88 9.22 17.98
CA LYS A 52 -15.98 9.62 19.07
C LYS A 52 -14.53 9.52 18.63
N HIS A 53 -13.75 10.56 18.88
CA HIS A 53 -12.32 10.59 18.54
C HIS A 53 -11.51 9.71 19.48
N LEU A 54 -10.68 8.84 18.92
CA LEU A 54 -9.78 7.95 19.65
C LEU A 54 -8.32 8.39 19.56
N GLY A 55 -7.97 9.08 18.47
CA GLY A 55 -6.62 9.55 18.17
C GLY A 55 -6.41 9.62 16.67
N LYS A 56 -5.18 9.39 16.20
CA LYS A 56 -4.84 9.38 14.79
C LYS A 56 -4.45 7.99 14.31
N CYS A 57 -4.93 7.62 13.14
CA CYS A 57 -4.43 6.50 12.37
C CYS A 57 -3.47 7.05 11.30
N CYS A 58 -2.24 6.56 11.28
CA CYS A 58 -1.18 7.04 10.40
C CYS A 58 -0.77 5.94 9.43
N VAL A 59 -0.63 6.32 8.16
CA VAL A 59 -0.18 5.46 7.08
C VAL A 59 1.14 5.97 6.56
N LYS A 60 2.13 5.09 6.45
CA LYS A 60 3.50 5.43 6.04
C LYS A 60 4.04 4.42 5.06
N LEU A 61 4.65 4.89 3.98
CA LEU A 61 5.43 4.02 3.11
C LEU A 61 6.87 3.96 3.64
N ARG A 62 7.41 2.76 3.84
CA ARG A 62 8.80 2.56 4.26
C ARG A 62 9.40 1.35 3.56
N GLY A 63 10.44 1.57 2.77
CA GLY A 63 11.06 0.52 1.95
C GLY A 63 10.02 -0.27 1.13
N LYS A 64 9.88 -1.58 1.42
CA LYS A 64 8.96 -2.51 0.72
C LYS A 64 7.52 -2.55 1.27
N HIS A 65 7.23 -1.82 2.34
CA HIS A 65 5.97 -1.97 3.08
C HIS A 65 5.21 -0.65 3.28
N LEU A 66 3.89 -0.77 3.28
CA LEU A 66 2.96 0.22 3.79
C LEU A 66 2.68 -0.13 5.26
N HIS A 67 3.05 0.76 6.15
CA HIS A 67 2.78 0.68 7.57
C HIS A 67 1.51 1.45 7.88
N VAL A 68 0.58 0.82 8.60
CA VAL A 68 -0.63 1.46 9.13
C VAL A 68 -0.58 1.34 10.64
N GLU A 69 -0.61 2.45 11.35
CA GLU A 69 -0.56 2.50 12.81
C GLU A 69 -1.87 3.09 13.33
N TYR A 70 -2.56 2.35 14.19
CA TYR A 70 -3.82 2.78 14.82
C TYR A 70 -3.52 3.46 16.17
N PRO A 71 -4.40 4.35 16.67
CA PRO A 71 -4.19 4.96 17.98
C PRO A 71 -4.29 3.94 19.12
N ASP A 72 -3.63 4.23 20.23
CA ASP A 72 -3.63 3.38 21.43
C ASP A 72 -4.95 3.53 22.22
N ILE A 73 -5.60 2.42 22.55
CA ILE A 73 -6.81 2.37 23.38
C ILE A 73 -6.41 2.18 24.84
N LYS A 74 -6.27 3.28 25.59
CA LYS A 74 -5.83 3.25 27.00
C LYS A 74 -6.72 2.41 27.93
N LYS A 75 -8.02 2.33 27.65
CA LYS A 75 -9.02 1.63 28.47
C LYS A 75 -9.86 0.68 27.61
N GLY A 76 -9.18 -0.23 26.94
CA GLY A 76 -9.80 -1.17 26.01
C GLY A 76 -8.77 -1.90 25.15
N GLU A 77 -9.26 -2.60 24.13
CA GLU A 77 -8.41 -3.27 23.16
C GLU A 77 -9.05 -3.37 21.78
N TYR A 78 -8.21 -3.52 20.76
CA TYR A 78 -8.66 -3.95 19.46
C TYR A 78 -8.96 -5.45 19.50
N THR A 79 -10.04 -5.86 18.84
CA THR A 79 -10.41 -7.26 18.66
C THR A 79 -10.29 -7.68 17.19
N ASP A 80 -10.28 -6.72 16.28
CA ASP A 80 -9.97 -6.93 14.86
C ASP A 80 -9.53 -5.59 14.23
N VAL A 81 -8.64 -5.64 13.24
CA VAL A 81 -8.25 -4.50 12.41
C VAL A 81 -8.12 -4.93 10.96
N ASN A 82 -8.64 -4.10 10.06
CA ASN A 82 -8.73 -4.40 8.63
C ASN A 82 -8.31 -3.17 7.83
N VAL A 83 -7.62 -3.41 6.72
CA VAL A 83 -7.13 -2.40 5.80
C VAL A 83 -7.42 -2.87 4.36
N ILE A 84 -7.81 -1.91 3.53
CA ILE A 84 -7.86 -2.08 2.08
C ILE A 84 -7.14 -0.90 1.43
N VAL A 85 -6.35 -1.19 0.39
CA VAL A 85 -5.57 -0.19 -0.34
C VAL A 85 -5.77 -0.44 -1.82
N GLN A 86 -6.17 0.60 -2.55
CA GLN A 86 -6.46 0.52 -3.98
C GLN A 86 -5.96 1.78 -4.70
N THR A 87 -5.79 1.67 -6.02
CA THR A 87 -5.48 2.81 -6.91
C THR A 87 -6.72 3.42 -7.55
N HIS A 88 -7.91 2.92 -7.20
CA HIS A 88 -9.21 3.44 -7.59
C HIS A 88 -10.10 3.60 -6.33
N PRO A 89 -11.19 4.36 -6.39
CA PRO A 89 -12.12 4.46 -5.27
C PRO A 89 -12.56 3.08 -4.78
N ILE A 90 -12.51 2.89 -3.46
CA ILE A 90 -12.94 1.67 -2.79
C ILE A 90 -14.46 1.59 -2.84
N THR A 91 -15.00 0.42 -3.17
CA THR A 91 -16.45 0.15 -3.22
C THR A 91 -16.88 -0.97 -2.26
N GLU A 92 -15.91 -1.64 -1.64
CA GLU A 92 -16.08 -2.79 -0.78
C GLU A 92 -16.57 -2.36 0.61
N GLU A 93 -17.89 -2.39 0.82
CA GLU A 93 -18.51 -1.97 2.08
C GLU A 93 -18.24 -2.94 3.25
N ASN A 94 -17.92 -4.21 2.99
CA ASN A 94 -17.70 -5.19 4.06
C ASN A 94 -16.23 -5.27 4.47
N HIS A 95 -15.87 -4.54 5.53
CA HIS A 95 -14.51 -4.51 6.06
C HIS A 95 -13.93 -5.89 6.43
N LYS A 96 -14.77 -6.85 6.83
CA LYS A 96 -14.32 -8.21 7.19
C LYS A 96 -13.83 -9.02 5.98
N LYS A 97 -14.15 -8.57 4.77
CA LYS A 97 -13.69 -9.16 3.51
C LYS A 97 -12.51 -8.42 2.91
N TRP A 98 -12.00 -7.37 3.55
CA TRP A 98 -10.84 -6.65 3.06
C TRP A 98 -9.58 -7.53 3.10
N PRO A 99 -8.64 -7.33 2.17
CA PRO A 99 -7.53 -8.25 1.94
C PRO A 99 -6.49 -8.24 3.07
N HIS A 100 -6.36 -7.14 3.82
CA HIS A 100 -5.35 -7.01 4.85
C HIS A 100 -6.02 -6.94 6.22
N LYS A 101 -6.00 -8.03 6.97
CA LYS A 101 -6.73 -8.15 8.24
C LYS A 101 -5.87 -8.72 9.36
N SER A 102 -6.31 -8.58 10.60
CA SER A 102 -5.74 -9.31 11.72
C SER A 102 -6.12 -10.79 11.68
N GLY A 103 -5.27 -11.61 12.29
CA GLY A 103 -5.37 -13.06 12.28
C GLY A 103 -3.98 -13.69 12.31
N HIS A 104 -3.92 -15.01 12.44
CA HIS A 104 -2.66 -15.75 12.62
C HIS A 104 -1.62 -15.44 11.54
N GLU A 105 -2.06 -15.28 10.28
CA GLU A 105 -1.19 -15.09 9.12
C GLU A 105 -1.40 -13.76 8.39
N GLY A 106 -2.29 -12.90 8.88
CA GLY A 106 -2.57 -11.61 8.23
C GLY A 106 -1.40 -10.63 8.35
N PRO A 107 -1.39 -9.52 7.59
CA PRO A 107 -0.37 -8.47 7.73
C PRO A 107 -0.61 -7.56 8.95
N CYS A 108 -1.76 -7.68 9.63
CA CYS A 108 -2.13 -6.84 10.76
C CYS A 108 -2.02 -7.58 12.10
N ARG A 109 -1.62 -6.84 13.13
CA ARG A 109 -1.46 -7.32 14.51
C ARG A 109 -2.05 -6.31 15.47
N TYR A 110 -2.60 -6.80 16.57
CA TYR A 110 -3.00 -5.99 17.70
C TYR A 110 -2.61 -6.67 19.01
N ARG A 111 -2.33 -5.86 20.05
CA ARG A 111 -2.02 -6.32 21.39
C ARG A 111 -2.17 -5.17 22.39
N LYS A 112 -2.90 -5.40 23.50
CA LYS A 112 -3.00 -4.47 24.64
C LYS A 112 -3.32 -3.03 24.21
N GLY A 113 -4.42 -2.83 23.48
CA GLY A 113 -4.84 -1.49 23.03
C GLY A 113 -4.10 -0.94 21.82
N LYS A 114 -3.01 -1.57 21.35
CA LYS A 114 -2.27 -1.14 20.16
C LYS A 114 -2.60 -2.01 18.97
N ALA A 115 -2.62 -1.42 17.78
CA ALA A 115 -2.76 -2.16 16.53
C ALA A 115 -1.94 -1.53 15.39
N SER A 116 -1.45 -2.38 14.50
CA SER A 116 -0.69 -1.97 13.33
C SER A 116 -0.80 -2.99 12.21
N CYS A 117 -0.61 -2.55 10.97
CA CYS A 117 -0.46 -3.41 9.81
C CYS A 117 0.86 -3.13 9.10
N LYS A 118 1.49 -4.18 8.59
CA LYS A 118 2.65 -4.11 7.71
C LYS A 118 2.32 -4.83 6.41
N ILE A 119 1.97 -4.06 5.38
CA ILE A 119 1.42 -4.57 4.12
C ILE A 119 2.49 -4.44 3.03
N ASP A 120 2.72 -5.48 2.24
CA ASP A 120 3.63 -5.40 1.10
C ASP A 120 3.10 -4.43 0.05
N VAL A 121 3.97 -3.51 -0.39
CA VAL A 121 3.60 -2.49 -1.35
C VAL A 121 3.52 -3.11 -2.73
N HIS A 122 2.32 -3.11 -3.31
CA HIS A 122 2.14 -3.49 -4.70
C HIS A 122 2.87 -2.48 -5.62
N PRO A 123 3.53 -2.91 -6.72
CA PRO A 123 4.27 -2.00 -7.60
C PRO A 123 3.46 -0.80 -8.11
N SER A 124 2.17 -0.99 -8.45
CA SER A 124 1.29 0.12 -8.87
C SER A 124 1.07 1.18 -7.79
N TRP A 125 1.29 0.84 -6.52
CA TRP A 125 1.24 1.78 -5.41
C TRP A 125 2.51 2.61 -5.27
N ARG A 126 3.53 2.41 -6.09
CA ARG A 126 4.73 3.27 -6.11
C ARG A 126 4.71 4.32 -7.22
N GLU A 127 3.71 4.26 -8.09
CA GLU A 127 3.60 5.20 -9.21
C GLU A 127 3.36 6.63 -8.72
N CYS A 128 4.20 7.55 -9.16
CA CYS A 128 4.10 8.97 -8.81
C CYS A 128 2.84 9.62 -9.36
N GLY A 129 2.32 10.62 -8.62
CA GLY A 129 1.13 11.38 -9.04
C GLY A 129 -0.17 10.58 -9.01
N LYS A 130 -0.10 9.28 -8.70
CA LYS A 130 -1.28 8.45 -8.47
C LYS A 130 -1.81 8.65 -7.06
N LYS A 131 -3.14 8.68 -6.99
CA LYS A 131 -3.90 8.66 -5.75
C LYS A 131 -4.05 7.23 -5.26
N LEU A 132 -3.70 6.98 -3.99
CA LEU A 132 -4.11 5.78 -3.27
C LEU A 132 -5.39 6.07 -2.51
N TYR A 133 -6.31 5.12 -2.54
CA TYR A 133 -7.50 5.10 -1.71
C TYR A 133 -7.28 4.07 -0.63
N ILE A 134 -7.41 4.49 0.63
CA ILE A 134 -7.11 3.68 1.79
C ILE A 134 -8.35 3.63 2.67
N GLY A 135 -8.79 2.41 2.98
CA GLY A 135 -9.78 2.14 4.01
C GLY A 135 -9.11 1.52 5.22
N VAL A 136 -9.40 2.02 6.41
CA VAL A 136 -8.95 1.44 7.68
C VAL A 136 -10.17 1.23 8.58
N HIS A 137 -10.22 0.10 9.25
CA HIS A 137 -11.30 -0.28 10.14
C HIS A 137 -10.76 -1.03 11.35
N GLY A 138 -11.34 -0.79 12.53
CA GLY A 138 -11.03 -1.54 13.73
C GLY A 138 -12.28 -1.90 14.51
N ASP A 139 -12.49 -3.18 14.80
CA ASP A 139 -13.39 -3.59 15.87
C ASP A 139 -12.61 -3.49 17.19
N CYS A 140 -13.20 -2.86 18.20
CA CYS A 140 -12.56 -2.66 19.49
C CYS A 140 -13.55 -2.81 20.64
N GLU A 141 -13.03 -3.13 21.82
CA GLU A 141 -13.77 -3.01 23.07
C GLU A 141 -13.27 -1.75 23.80
N VAL A 142 -14.17 -0.81 24.06
CA VAL A 142 -13.86 0.44 24.78
C VAL A 142 -14.83 0.56 25.94
N HIS A 143 -14.31 0.67 27.16
CA HIS A 143 -15.13 0.71 28.38
C HIS A 143 -16.12 -0.46 28.50
N GLY A 144 -15.72 -1.68 28.11
CA GLY A 144 -16.57 -2.87 28.18
C GLY A 144 -17.65 -2.96 27.11
N LYS A 145 -17.60 -2.11 26.08
CA LYS A 145 -18.55 -2.13 24.95
C LYS A 145 -17.82 -2.40 23.65
N HIS A 146 -18.36 -3.31 22.84
CA HIS A 146 -17.89 -3.53 21.48
C HIS A 146 -18.33 -2.39 20.57
N GLU A 147 -17.34 -1.78 19.94
CA GLU A 147 -17.49 -0.62 19.07
C GLU A 147 -16.76 -0.89 17.74
N ARG A 148 -17.17 -0.16 16.71
CA ARG A 148 -16.50 -0.16 15.41
C ARG A 148 -15.90 1.20 15.15
N GLY A 149 -14.68 1.21 14.66
CA GLY A 149 -13.95 2.43 14.32
C GLY A 149 -13.42 2.42 12.90
N TRP A 150 -13.17 3.62 12.39
CA TRP A 150 -12.70 3.87 11.04
C TRP A 150 -11.86 5.14 11.00
N GLY A 151 -11.01 5.24 9.97
CA GLY A 151 -10.34 6.49 9.62
C GLY A 151 -11.38 7.51 9.17
N TYR A 152 -11.27 8.74 9.67
CA TYR A 152 -12.14 9.84 9.28
C TYR A 152 -11.93 10.12 7.79
N GLY A 153 -13.04 10.21 7.05
CA GLY A 153 -13.03 10.25 5.60
C GLY A 153 -14.43 10.23 5.01
N GLN A 154 -14.54 9.88 3.74
CA GLN A 154 -15.83 9.75 3.06
C GLN A 154 -16.39 8.33 3.24
N CYS A 155 -17.71 8.20 3.36
CA CYS A 155 -18.35 6.89 3.29
C CYS A 155 -18.04 6.22 1.95
N ILE A 156 -17.64 4.95 2.00
CA ILE A 156 -17.45 4.11 0.80
C ILE A 156 -18.75 4.04 0.00
N LYS A 157 -19.87 3.84 0.70
CA LYS A 157 -21.21 3.93 0.10
C LYS A 157 -21.67 5.38 0.06
N LYS A 158 -21.95 5.87 -1.15
CA LYS A 158 -22.53 7.20 -1.36
C LYS A 158 -23.88 7.31 -0.63
N ASN A 159 -24.10 8.42 0.09
CA ASN A 159 -25.30 8.70 0.89
C ASN A 159 -25.54 7.77 2.09
N ALA A 160 -24.53 6.99 2.52
CA ALA A 160 -24.63 6.25 3.78
C ALA A 160 -24.63 7.21 4.99
N PRO A 161 -25.24 6.81 6.11
CA PRO A 161 -25.14 7.56 7.36
C PRO A 161 -23.67 7.67 7.81
N GLY A 162 -23.36 8.64 8.67
CA GLY A 162 -21.99 8.94 9.09
C GLY A 162 -21.25 7.80 9.82
N ASN A 163 -21.95 6.74 10.23
CA ASN A 163 -21.44 5.51 10.85
C ASN A 163 -21.25 4.37 9.84
N CYS A 164 -20.61 4.69 8.72
CA CYS A 164 -20.31 3.79 7.60
C CYS A 164 -18.81 3.42 7.59
N PRO A 165 -18.42 2.36 6.87
CA PRO A 165 -17.04 2.17 6.43
C PRO A 165 -16.58 3.36 5.58
N LYS A 166 -15.38 3.85 5.87
CA LYS A 166 -14.84 5.06 5.24
C LYS A 166 -13.51 4.80 4.54
N SER A 167 -13.21 5.67 3.59
CA SER A 167 -11.92 5.76 2.96
C SER A 167 -11.42 7.20 2.94
N PHE A 168 -10.11 7.34 2.83
CA PHE A 168 -9.43 8.59 2.59
C PHE A 168 -8.43 8.41 1.46
N ASP A 169 -8.11 9.51 0.80
CA ASP A 169 -7.16 9.53 -0.29
C ASP A 169 -5.79 10.04 0.13
N TRP A 170 -4.78 9.50 -0.55
CA TRP A 170 -3.41 9.93 -0.40
C TRP A 170 -2.77 10.08 -1.77
N ASN A 171 -2.47 11.32 -2.14
CA ASN A 171 -1.70 11.64 -3.34
C ASN A 171 -0.22 11.45 -3.01
N LYS A 172 0.37 10.44 -3.64
CA LYS A 172 1.80 10.14 -3.51
C LYS A 172 2.62 11.18 -4.26
N GLN A 173 3.55 11.82 -3.56
CA GLN A 173 4.48 12.75 -4.16
C GLN A 173 5.78 12.01 -4.49
N CYS A 174 6.34 12.19 -5.69
CA CYS A 174 7.72 11.71 -5.85
C CYS A 174 8.61 12.55 -4.94
N PRO A 175 9.59 11.96 -4.23
CA PRO A 175 10.75 12.73 -3.85
C PRO A 175 11.35 13.29 -5.15
N MET A 176 11.52 14.62 -5.21
CA MET A 176 12.33 15.21 -6.28
C MET A 176 13.69 14.54 -6.22
N ALA A 177 14.18 14.02 -7.34
CA ALA A 177 15.54 13.51 -7.42
C ALA A 177 16.45 14.66 -6.95
N MET A 178 17.10 14.50 -5.80
CA MET A 178 18.26 15.31 -5.48
C MET A 178 19.35 14.75 -6.38
N TRP A 179 19.53 15.41 -7.52
CA TRP A 179 20.70 15.28 -8.38
C TRP A 179 21.89 15.89 -7.67
#